data_AF-A0A2A4PAB7-F1
#
_entry.id   AF-A0A2A4PAB7-F1
#
_cell.length_a   1.000
_cell.length_b   1.000
_cell.length_c   1.000
_cell.angle_alpha   90.00
_cell.angle_beta   90.00
_cell.angle_gamma   90.00
#
_symmetry.space_group_name_H-M   'P 1'
#
loop_
_entity.id
_entity.type
_entity.pdbx_description
1 polymer ?
#
loop_
_entity_poly.entity_id
_entity_poly.type
_entity_poly.pdbx_seq_one_letter_code
_entity_poly.pdbx_strand_id
1 'polypeptide(L)'
;MAKKSRRSATGSASQRQLRMGELVRHALSEVLQRGELRDPVLHDKMIMLPEVRMSPDMRYATIYALPVGSDNAEEVVKALNRSSRFLRGQLGRMIEAQFVPELKFLKDGSYDEASHIDELLNRPEVLRDLANDKSSITDPDVED
;
A
#
# COMPACT_ATOMS: atom_id res chain seq x y z
N MET A 1 9.35 -12.16 32.62
CA MET A 1 9.06 -12.59 31.24
C MET A 1 9.06 -11.35 30.34
N ALA A 2 10.12 -11.14 29.56
CA ALA A 2 10.29 -9.92 28.76
C ALA A 2 9.66 -10.06 27.37
N LYS A 3 8.63 -9.26 27.09
CA LYS A 3 7.99 -9.16 25.78
C LYS A 3 8.92 -8.36 24.86
N LYS A 4 9.75 -9.06 24.07
CA LYS A 4 10.66 -8.45 23.10
C LYS A 4 9.81 -7.80 21.99
N SER A 5 9.65 -6.49 22.08
CA SER A 5 9.13 -5.63 21.02
C SER A 5 9.92 -5.91 19.73
N ARG A 6 9.22 -6.41 18.70
CA ARG A 6 9.78 -6.51 17.35
C ARG A 6 9.90 -5.09 16.82
N ARG A 7 11.07 -4.48 17.02
CA ARG A 7 11.49 -3.29 16.29
C ARG A 7 11.35 -3.61 14.79
N SER A 8 10.53 -2.85 14.08
CA SER A 8 10.49 -2.84 12.63
C SER A 8 11.89 -2.52 12.13
N ALA A 9 12.55 -3.49 11.51
CA ALA A 9 13.82 -3.25 10.86
C ALA A 9 13.57 -2.30 9.69
N THR A 10 14.07 -1.08 9.80
CA THR A 10 14.25 -0.12 8.70
C THR A 10 15.37 -0.63 7.78
N GLY A 11 15.22 -1.85 7.26
CA GLY A 11 16.00 -2.34 6.13
C GLY A 11 15.17 -2.10 4.88
N SER A 12 15.69 -1.32 3.95
CA SER A 12 15.06 -1.18 2.64
C SER A 12 14.82 -2.57 2.04
N ALA A 13 13.64 -2.78 1.47
CA ALA A 13 13.31 -4.07 0.86
C ALA A 13 14.39 -4.44 -0.17
N SER A 14 14.84 -5.69 -0.16
CA SER A 14 15.86 -6.12 -1.10
C SER A 14 15.36 -5.96 -2.55
N GLN A 15 16.27 -5.75 -3.50
CA GLN A 15 15.92 -5.66 -4.91
C GLN A 15 15.12 -6.88 -5.39
N ARG A 16 15.42 -8.07 -4.84
CA ARG A 16 14.68 -9.30 -5.12
C ARG A 16 13.23 -9.24 -4.61
N GLN A 17 13.01 -8.71 -3.41
CA GLN A 17 11.67 -8.50 -2.86
C GLN A 17 10.87 -7.49 -3.68
N LEU A 18 11.51 -6.39 -4.11
CA LEU A 18 10.85 -5.38 -4.94
C LEU A 18 10.43 -5.96 -6.30
N ARG A 19 11.33 -6.69 -6.97
CA ARG A 19 11.01 -7.36 -8.24
C ARG A 19 9.86 -8.37 -8.09
N MET A 20 9.91 -9.20 -7.05
CA MET A 20 8.84 -10.17 -6.80
C MET A 20 7.52 -9.47 -6.44
N GLY A 21 7.56 -8.42 -5.62
CA GLY A 21 6.38 -7.65 -5.26
C GLY A 21 5.70 -7.04 -6.47
N GLU A 22 6.47 -6.42 -7.38
CA GLU A 22 5.93 -5.85 -8.61
C GLU A 22 5.35 -6.91 -9.55
N LEU A 23 6.03 -8.05 -9.69
CA LEU A 23 5.55 -9.16 -10.48
C LEU A 23 4.20 -9.68 -9.95
N VAL A 24 4.07 -9.85 -8.64
CA VAL A 24 2.82 -10.25 -7.98
C VAL A 24 1.74 -9.17 -8.16
N ARG A 25 2.09 -7.88 -8.00
CA ARG A 25 1.16 -6.75 -8.17
C ARG A 25 0.59 -6.72 -9.58
N HIS A 26 1.42 -6.85 -10.60
CA HIS A 26 1.01 -6.83 -12.00
C HIS A 26 0.09 -8.00 -12.34
N ALA A 27 0.50 -9.23 -11.99
CA ALA A 27 -0.28 -10.42 -12.24
C ALA A 27 -1.64 -10.39 -11.51
N LEU A 28 -1.68 -9.99 -10.23
CA LEU A 28 -2.94 -9.87 -9.50
C LEU A 28 -3.85 -8.80 -10.10
N SER A 29 -3.30 -7.67 -10.54
CA SER A 29 -4.08 -6.60 -11.18
C SER A 29 -4.76 -7.12 -12.45
N GLU A 30 -4.06 -7.90 -13.26
CA GLU A 30 -4.62 -8.54 -14.45
C GLU A 30 -5.71 -9.58 -14.11
N VAL A 31 -5.52 -10.39 -13.06
CA VAL A 31 -6.55 -11.34 -12.58
C VAL A 31 -7.82 -10.60 -12.15
N LEU A 32 -7.67 -9.52 -11.38
CA LEU A 32 -8.79 -8.72 -10.91
C LEU A 32 -9.53 -8.04 -12.07
N GLN A 33 -8.80 -7.54 -13.07
CA GLN A 33 -9.37 -6.88 -14.24
C GLN A 33 -10.22 -7.81 -15.11
N ARG A 34 -9.93 -9.12 -15.13
CA ARG A 34 -10.72 -10.12 -15.88
C ARG A 34 -12.10 -10.38 -15.28
N GLY A 35 -12.35 -9.99 -14.01
CA GLY A 35 -13.66 -10.11 -13.39
C GLY A 35 -14.11 -11.56 -13.07
N GLU A 36 -13.18 -12.53 -13.00
CA GLU A 36 -13.51 -13.95 -12.75
C GLU A 36 -13.84 -14.29 -11.27
N LEU A 37 -14.07 -13.27 -10.45
CA LEU A 37 -14.29 -13.43 -9.02
C LEU A 37 -15.72 -13.87 -8.73
N ARG A 38 -15.87 -14.98 -8.01
CA ARG A 38 -17.17 -15.53 -7.62
C ARG A 38 -17.80 -14.82 -6.41
N ASP A 39 -17.02 -14.03 -5.68
CA ASP A 39 -17.53 -13.34 -4.51
C ASP A 39 -18.45 -12.18 -4.96
N PRO A 40 -19.73 -12.15 -4.54
CA PRO A 40 -20.68 -11.14 -5.01
C PRO A 40 -20.27 -9.72 -4.59
N VAL A 41 -19.47 -9.58 -3.54
CA VAL A 41 -18.92 -8.28 -3.13
C VAL A 41 -17.89 -7.79 -4.15
N LEU A 42 -17.24 -8.67 -4.91
CA LEU A 42 -16.15 -8.30 -5.81
C LEU A 42 -16.54 -8.28 -7.29
N HIS A 43 -17.62 -8.98 -7.66
CA HIS A 43 -18.02 -9.25 -9.05
C HIS A 43 -18.01 -8.01 -9.97
N ASP A 44 -18.48 -6.87 -9.49
CA ASP A 44 -18.58 -5.62 -10.29
C ASP A 44 -17.68 -4.49 -9.78
N LYS A 45 -16.72 -4.80 -8.90
CA LYS A 45 -15.88 -3.79 -8.25
C LYS A 45 -14.54 -3.64 -8.94
N MET A 46 -14.19 -2.40 -9.28
CA MET A 46 -12.85 -2.06 -9.71
C MET A 46 -11.96 -1.86 -8.47
N ILE A 47 -10.83 -2.58 -8.41
CA ILE A 47 -9.95 -2.60 -7.24
C ILE A 47 -8.53 -2.27 -7.70
N MET A 48 -7.94 -1.28 -7.03
CA MET A 48 -6.55 -0.86 -7.22
C MET A 48 -5.65 -1.54 -6.20
N LEU A 49 -4.45 -1.93 -6.63
CA LEU A 49 -3.40 -2.51 -5.80
C LEU A 49 -2.15 -1.60 -5.83
N PRO A 50 -2.07 -0.56 -4.98
CA PRO A 50 -0.96 0.41 -5.02
C PRO A 50 0.37 -0.20 -4.63
N GLU A 51 0.37 -1.09 -3.63
CA GLU A 51 1.60 -1.64 -3.08
C GLU A 51 1.46 -3.13 -2.71
N VAL A 52 2.53 -3.89 -3.00
CA VAL A 52 2.70 -5.27 -2.54
C VAL A 52 4.03 -5.38 -1.80
N ARG A 53 3.97 -5.75 -0.52
CA ARG A 53 5.15 -5.98 0.32
C ARG A 53 5.41 -7.47 0.49
N MET A 54 6.57 -7.91 0.01
CA MET A 54 7.03 -9.28 0.17
C MET A 54 7.75 -9.47 1.51
N SER A 55 7.46 -10.57 2.20
CA SER A 55 8.25 -11.01 3.34
C SER A 55 9.70 -11.33 2.91
N PRO A 56 10.70 -11.25 3.82
CA PRO A 56 12.10 -11.56 3.48
C PRO A 56 12.31 -12.97 2.92
N ASP A 57 11.49 -13.93 3.36
CA ASP A 57 11.50 -15.32 2.89
C ASP A 57 10.62 -15.57 1.63
N MET A 58 9.94 -14.54 1.13
CA MET A 58 9.01 -14.56 -0.02
C MET A 58 7.84 -15.54 0.11
N ARG A 59 7.57 -16.04 1.32
CA ARG A 59 6.44 -16.94 1.55
C ARG A 59 5.12 -16.20 1.72
N TYR A 60 5.16 -14.91 2.05
CA TYR A 60 3.99 -14.08 2.27
C TYR A 60 4.07 -12.79 1.47
N ALA A 61 2.94 -12.39 0.91
CA ALA A 61 2.73 -11.10 0.26
C ALA A 61 1.63 -10.36 1.01
N THR A 62 1.96 -9.18 1.54
CA THR A 62 0.96 -8.24 2.04
C THR A 62 0.59 -7.30 0.90
N ILE A 63 -0.66 -7.33 0.48
CA ILE A 63 -1.19 -6.53 -0.63
C ILE A 63 -2.08 -5.44 -0.05
N TYR A 64 -1.76 -4.18 -0.35
CA TYR A 64 -2.63 -3.07 -0.05
C TYR A 64 -3.63 -2.92 -1.19
N ALA A 65 -4.91 -2.84 -0.85
CA ALA A 65 -5.99 -2.77 -1.80
C ALA A 65 -6.94 -1.63 -1.45
N LEU A 66 -7.42 -0.95 -2.49
CA LEU A 66 -8.44 0.08 -2.41
C LEU A 66 -9.49 -0.18 -3.49
N PRO A 67 -10.79 -0.15 -3.17
CA PRO A 67 -11.79 -0.09 -4.22
C PRO A 67 -11.80 1.30 -4.86
N VAL A 68 -12.18 1.36 -6.14
CA VAL A 68 -12.38 2.61 -6.85
C VAL A 68 -13.82 3.09 -6.62
N GLY A 69 -13.99 4.34 -6.21
CA GLY A 69 -15.30 4.94 -5.95
C GLY A 69 -15.65 4.98 -4.47
N SER A 70 -16.95 4.96 -4.15
CA SER A 70 -17.49 5.10 -2.78
C SER A 70 -17.69 3.76 -2.06
N ASP A 71 -17.02 2.72 -2.52
CA ASP A 71 -17.12 1.37 -1.97
C ASP A 71 -16.48 1.25 -0.58
N ASN A 72 -17.09 0.42 0.28
CA ASN A 72 -16.53 0.14 1.60
C ASN A 72 -15.24 -0.71 1.50
N ALA A 73 -14.08 -0.07 1.71
CA ALA A 73 -12.78 -0.72 1.64
C ALA A 73 -12.64 -1.92 2.58
N GLU A 74 -13.22 -1.88 3.78
CA GLU A 74 -13.12 -2.99 4.73
C GLU A 74 -13.88 -4.23 4.26
N GLU A 75 -15.05 -4.02 3.64
CA GLU A 75 -15.85 -5.10 3.09
C GLU A 75 -15.15 -5.75 1.90
N VAL A 76 -14.59 -4.94 1.01
CA VAL A 76 -13.82 -5.38 -0.16
C VAL A 76 -12.58 -6.16 0.27
N VAL A 77 -11.83 -5.67 1.25
CA VAL A 77 -10.65 -6.38 1.78
C VAL A 77 -11.03 -7.71 2.43
N LYS A 78 -12.15 -7.78 3.17
CA LYS A 78 -12.65 -9.06 3.71
C LYS A 78 -12.97 -10.04 2.58
N ALA A 79 -13.65 -9.58 1.53
CA ALA A 79 -13.98 -10.40 0.38
C ALA A 79 -12.74 -10.87 -0.41
N LEU A 80 -11.74 -10.01 -0.60
CA LEU A 80 -10.46 -10.37 -1.21
C LEU A 80 -9.75 -11.45 -0.39
N ASN A 81 -9.75 -11.33 0.94
CA ASN A 81 -9.16 -12.34 1.82
C ASN A 81 -9.90 -13.69 1.74
N ARG A 82 -11.24 -13.71 1.59
CA ARG A 82 -11.99 -14.96 1.31
C ARG A 82 -11.60 -15.58 -0.02
N SER A 83 -11.34 -14.75 -1.02
CA SER A 83 -10.96 -15.16 -2.38
C SER A 83 -9.45 -15.43 -2.54
N SER A 84 -8.65 -15.23 -1.48
CA SER A 84 -7.17 -15.31 -1.52
C SER A 84 -6.64 -16.61 -2.09
N ARG A 85 -7.27 -17.75 -1.78
CA ARG A 85 -6.87 -19.07 -2.31
C ARG A 85 -7.09 -19.19 -3.81
N PHE A 86 -8.20 -18.66 -4.31
CA PHE A 86 -8.48 -18.62 -5.75
C PHE A 86 -7.47 -17.71 -6.47
N LEU A 87 -7.27 -16.50 -5.95
CA LEU A 87 -6.31 -15.52 -6.48
C LEU A 87 -4.88 -16.08 -6.49
N ARG A 88 -4.47 -16.79 -5.44
CA ARG A 88 -3.18 -17.48 -5.37
C ARG A 88 -3.06 -18.56 -6.46
N GLY A 89 -4.14 -19.30 -6.73
CA GLY A 89 -4.17 -20.30 -7.78
C GLY A 89 -4.00 -19.70 -9.18
N GLN A 90 -4.65 -18.57 -9.45
CA GLN A 90 -4.49 -17.83 -10.71
C GLN A 90 -3.09 -17.24 -10.84
N LEU A 91 -2.59 -16.63 -9.75
CA LEU A 91 -1.24 -16.08 -9.69
C LEU A 91 -0.19 -17.14 -10.08
N GLY A 92 -0.29 -18.36 -9.54
CA GLY A 92 0.63 -19.44 -9.85
C GLY A 92 0.65 -19.90 -11.31
N ARG A 93 -0.37 -19.57 -12.11
CA ARG A 93 -0.39 -19.84 -13.55
C ARG A 93 0.26 -18.74 -14.38
N MET A 94 0.39 -17.55 -13.80
CA MET A 94 0.88 -16.36 -14.49
C MET A 94 2.33 -16.04 -14.14
N ILE A 95 2.80 -16.50 -12.99
CA ILE A 95 4.14 -16.18 -12.48
C ILE A 95 5.04 -17.40 -12.49
N GLU A 96 6.23 -17.25 -13.07
CA GLU A 96 7.30 -18.24 -12.95
C GLU A 96 8.03 -18.06 -11.62
N ALA A 97 7.44 -18.60 -10.55
CA ALA A 97 8.03 -18.57 -9.21
C ALA A 97 8.14 -19.98 -8.63
N GLN A 98 9.27 -20.27 -7.97
CA GLN A 98 9.44 -21.52 -7.24
C GLN A 98 8.38 -21.71 -6.15
N PHE A 99 7.96 -20.61 -5.52
CA PHE A 99 6.91 -20.60 -4.52
C PHE A 99 5.97 -19.43 -4.79
N VAL A 100 4.67 -19.73 -4.87
CA VAL A 100 3.64 -18.69 -4.91
C VAL A 100 3.35 -18.26 -3.47
N PRO A 101 3.52 -16.97 -3.13
CA PRO A 101 3.33 -16.50 -1.76
C PRO A 101 1.88 -16.65 -1.30
N GLU A 102 1.68 -16.75 0.00
CA GLU A 102 0.37 -16.57 0.61
C GLU A 102 -0.03 -15.10 0.52
N LEU A 103 -1.26 -14.85 0.07
CA LEU A 103 -1.77 -13.51 -0.17
C LEU A 103 -2.56 -13.04 1.05
N LYS A 104 -2.18 -11.88 1.60
CA LYS A 104 -2.92 -11.21 2.67
C LYS A 104 -3.27 -9.80 2.23
N PHE A 105 -4.57 -9.51 2.14
CA PHE A 105 -5.04 -8.20 1.72
C PHE A 105 -5.29 -7.30 2.94
N LEU A 106 -4.86 -6.04 2.85
CA LEU A 106 -5.09 -4.99 3.83
C LEU A 106 -5.67 -3.76 3.12
N LYS A 107 -6.45 -2.96 3.85
CA LYS A 107 -6.84 -1.63 3.35
C LYS A 107 -5.60 -0.74 3.31
N ASP A 108 -5.47 0.04 2.25
CA ASP A 108 -4.48 1.11 2.23
C ASP A 108 -5.00 2.29 3.07
N GLY A 109 -4.29 2.62 4.14
CA GLY A 109 -4.62 3.74 5.04
C GLY A 109 -3.78 5.00 4.76
N SER A 110 -2.96 4.99 3.70
CA SER A 110 -2.03 6.08 3.43
C SER A 110 -2.73 7.41 3.16
N TYR A 111 -3.94 7.37 2.57
CA TYR A 111 -4.75 8.57 2.35
C TYR A 111 -5.30 9.18 3.65
N ASP A 112 -5.73 8.34 4.59
CA ASP A 112 -6.22 8.80 5.89
C ASP A 112 -5.08 9.49 6.66
N GLU A 113 -3.89 8.91 6.63
CA GLU A 113 -2.69 9.47 7.26
C GLU A 113 -2.26 10.78 6.59
N ALA A 114 -2.24 10.85 5.26
CA ALA A 114 -1.89 12.06 4.52
C ALA A 114 -2.85 13.22 4.86
N SER A 115 -4.15 12.94 4.90
CA SER A 115 -5.18 13.94 5.26
C SER A 115 -4.97 14.43 6.70
N HIS A 116 -4.66 13.52 7.62
CA HIS A 116 -4.35 13.89 9.00
C HIS A 116 -3.10 14.77 9.11
N ILE A 117 -2.04 14.43 8.36
CA ILE A 117 -0.82 15.24 8.29
C ILE A 117 -1.15 16.63 7.73
N ASP A 118 -1.90 16.72 6.64
CA ASP A 118 -2.28 17.99 6.03
C ASP A 118 -3.10 18.86 7.00
N GLU A 119 -4.03 18.26 7.77
CA GLU A 119 -4.77 18.96 8.82
C GLU A 119 -3.84 19.49 9.91
N LEU A 120 -2.85 18.70 10.35
CA LEU A 120 -1.87 19.11 11.35
C LEU A 120 -0.96 20.24 10.84
N LEU A 121 -0.52 20.16 9.58
CA LEU A 121 0.34 21.15 8.95
C LEU A 121 -0.37 22.49 8.69
N ASN A 122 -1.68 22.46 8.41
CA ASN A 122 -2.48 23.66 8.18
C ASN A 122 -2.96 24.35 9.47
N ARG A 123 -2.53 23.89 10.65
CA ARG A 123 -2.89 24.55 11.91
C ARG A 123 -2.33 25.98 11.96
N PRO A 124 -3.10 26.95 12.47
CA PRO A 124 -2.67 28.35 12.51
C PRO A 124 -1.38 28.57 13.32
N GLU A 125 -1.12 27.71 14.32
CA GLU A 125 0.12 27.71 15.11
C GLU A 125 1.33 27.39 14.23
N VAL A 126 1.25 26.31 13.44
CA VAL A 126 2.33 25.84 12.55
C VAL A 126 2.58 26.85 11.42
N LEU A 127 1.53 27.42 10.84
CA LEU A 127 1.64 28.41 9.76
C LEU A 127 2.30 29.71 10.22
N ARG A 128 2.14 30.12 11.48
CA ARG A 128 2.76 31.33 12.04
C ARG A 128 4.27 31.19 12.16
N ASP A 129 4.76 30.03 12.56
CA ASP A 129 6.19 29.76 12.68
C ASP A 129 6.90 29.82 11.32
N LEU A 130 6.24 29.33 10.26
CA LEU A 130 6.73 29.43 8.88
C LEU A 130 6.75 30.87 8.34
N ALA A 131 5.84 31.74 8.80
CA ALA A 131 5.78 33.13 8.38
C ALA A 131 6.87 33.99 9.04
N ASN A 132 7.22 33.70 10.29
CA ASN A 132 8.26 34.42 11.01
C ASN A 132 9.66 34.13 10.45
N ASP A 133 9.90 32.91 9.96
CA ASP A 133 11.21 32.51 9.41
C ASP A 133 11.53 33.15 8.05
N LYS A 134 10.51 33.56 7.25
CA LYS A 134 10.74 34.26 5.98
C LYS A 134 11.25 35.70 6.12
N SER A 135 11.17 36.28 7.32
CA SER A 135 11.73 37.62 7.58
C SER A 135 13.24 37.62 7.84
N SER A 136 13.87 36.44 8.00
CA SER A 136 15.32 36.31 8.25
C SER A 136 16.14 36.06 6.98
N ILE A 137 15.50 35.81 5.82
CA ILE A 137 16.15 35.53 4.52
C ILE A 137 15.89 36.69 3.54
N THR A 138 16.09 37.93 3.99
CA THR A 138 16.37 39.03 3.06
C THR A 138 17.89 39.14 3.01
N ASP A 139 18.51 38.54 1.99
CA ASP A 139 19.92 38.79 1.68
C ASP A 139 20.06 40.30 1.38
N PRO A 140 20.80 41.08 2.17
CA PRO A 140 20.96 42.51 1.95
C PRO A 140 21.92 42.84 0.78
N ASP A 141 22.56 41.84 0.16
CA ASP A 141 23.67 42.04 -0.77
C ASP A 141 23.34 41.68 -2.24
N VAL A 142 22.23 42.20 -2.77
CA VAL A 142 22.04 42.29 -4.24
C VAL A 142 21.96 43.78 -4.60
N GLU A 143 23.12 44.43 -4.67
CA GLU A 143 23.31 45.68 -5.44
C GLU A 143 23.54 45.34 -6.93
N ASP A 144 23.08 46.25 -7.80
CA ASP A 144 23.01 46.21 -9.28
C ASP A 144 24.22 45.64 -10.05
#